data_AF-A0A1F5L989-F1
#
_entry.id   AF-A0A1F5L989-F1
#
_cell.length_a   1.000
_cell.length_b   1.000
_cell.length_c   1.000
_cell.angle_alpha   90.00
_cell.angle_beta   90.00
_cell.angle_gamma   90.00
#
_symmetry.space_group_name_H-M   'P 1'
#
loop_
_entity.id
_entity.type
_entity.pdbx_description
1 polymer ?
#
loop_
_entity_poly.entity_id
_entity_poly.type
_entity_poly.pdbx_seq_one_letter_code
_entity_poly.pdbx_strand_id
1 'polypeptide(L)'
;MKSSDIHFFVNASESSVFKTHDTINGEILFTPHQQTDIDDINISFQGNARTEVENMNTHVPLPYNELRKTFLRMDIAPLDYLIDTNTLSPGKTYRIPFNFVVPDQLPIHACHHQCSNPQIHQEHLHLPASLSYQTHKPNVRDMSPERAEIIYSINFVLWQRDGKAGRSKKLQEATYPVQIQPTREEHAPIFVPGKNTYYQLQSQKSVTKGLLRHTLGQLEASSAQPPAIQLHSPQPHNDVSTTLKIDLRFQPTRTSPAPPSLLAAQFQLRAMTFFGLEPWRDSPDLSDISTWGSRQAFWSEHVALIADRDIMVDWESHSEKGQAVFTAAIQVRVSLPCHRRYPTTFHSCLVSRVYAVKVNLFYRAHGKARGTSSISLSVPVEICA
;
A
#
# COMPACT_ATOMS: atom_id res chain seq x y z
N MET A 1 -6.11 25.63 31.76
CA MET A 1 -7.58 25.62 31.55
C MET A 1 -8.03 24.18 31.74
N LYS A 2 -9.03 23.92 32.58
CA LYS A 2 -9.56 22.56 32.74
C LYS A 2 -10.17 22.11 31.39
N SER A 3 -9.62 21.06 30.81
CA SER A 3 -10.04 20.53 29.51
C SER A 3 -11.39 19.85 29.65
N SER A 4 -12.39 20.24 28.86
CA SER A 4 -13.67 19.52 28.78
C SER A 4 -13.44 18.06 28.42
N ASP A 5 -14.29 17.16 28.91
CA ASP A 5 -14.21 15.74 28.57
C ASP A 5 -14.90 15.48 27.23
N ILE A 6 -14.23 14.73 26.34
CA ILE A 6 -14.74 14.37 25.01
C ILE A 6 -14.57 12.87 24.83
N HIS A 7 -15.67 12.17 24.58
CA HIS A 7 -15.67 10.74 24.29
C HIS A 7 -16.41 10.46 22.99
N PHE A 8 -15.78 9.66 22.12
CA PHE A 8 -16.37 9.20 20.87
C PHE A 8 -16.96 7.81 21.08
N PHE A 9 -18.22 7.62 20.71
CA PHE A 9 -18.89 6.33 20.63
C PHE A 9 -19.19 6.07 19.17
N VAL A 10 -18.38 5.24 18.51
CA VAL A 10 -18.63 4.81 17.13
C VAL A 10 -19.36 3.48 17.19
N ASN A 11 -20.49 3.38 16.48
CA ASN A 11 -21.28 2.15 16.37
C ASN A 11 -20.58 1.20 15.40
N ALA A 12 -19.47 0.65 15.86
CA ALA A 12 -18.60 -0.25 15.13
C ALA A 12 -18.14 -1.35 16.06
N SER A 13 -17.90 -2.55 15.54
CA SER A 13 -17.11 -3.54 16.29
C SER A 13 -15.71 -2.94 16.56
N GLU A 14 -15.12 -3.17 17.73
CA GLU A 14 -13.82 -2.60 18.18
C GLU A 14 -12.62 -2.85 17.22
N SER A 15 -12.81 -3.65 16.17
CA SER A 15 -11.86 -4.01 15.11
C SER A 15 -12.29 -3.61 13.68
N SER A 16 -13.35 -2.83 13.47
CA SER A 16 -13.89 -2.61 12.12
C SER A 16 -12.97 -1.77 11.24
N VAL A 17 -12.49 -2.39 10.18
CA VAL A 17 -11.97 -1.71 8.99
C VAL A 17 -13.18 -1.36 8.12
N PHE A 18 -13.36 -0.10 7.76
CA PHE A 18 -14.45 0.34 6.90
C PHE A 18 -14.03 0.30 5.44
N LYS A 19 -14.93 -0.13 4.56
CA LYS A 19 -14.79 -0.14 3.11
C LYS A 19 -15.50 1.06 2.47
N THR A 20 -15.36 1.18 1.16
CA THR A 20 -16.14 2.13 0.37
C THR A 20 -17.64 1.89 0.60
N HIS A 21 -18.41 2.97 0.68
CA HIS A 21 -19.86 2.98 0.99
C HIS A 21 -20.27 2.51 2.39
N ASP A 22 -19.35 2.05 3.23
CA ASP A 22 -19.67 1.77 4.62
C ASP A 22 -20.09 3.05 5.35
N THR A 23 -21.01 2.89 6.30
CA THR A 23 -21.48 4.00 7.14
C THR A 23 -20.72 4.01 8.47
N ILE A 24 -20.07 5.13 8.76
CA ILE A 24 -19.43 5.43 10.03
C ILE A 24 -20.40 6.33 10.82
N ASN A 25 -21.13 5.76 11.76
CA ASN A 25 -22.08 6.50 12.60
C ASN A 25 -21.81 6.30 14.09
N GLY A 26 -22.32 7.22 14.90
CA GLY A 26 -22.08 7.22 16.32
C GLY A 26 -22.47 8.54 16.97
N GLU A 27 -21.96 8.76 18.18
CA GLU A 27 -22.23 9.95 18.98
C GLU A 27 -20.95 10.44 19.66
N ILE A 28 -20.84 11.76 19.83
CA ILE A 28 -19.81 12.42 20.61
C ILE A 28 -20.45 12.90 21.91
N LEU A 29 -19.89 12.49 23.05
CA LEU A 29 -20.25 13.01 24.36
C LEU A 29 -19.27 14.10 24.74
N PHE A 30 -19.77 15.33 24.86
CA PHE A 30 -18.99 16.50 25.25
C PHE A 30 -19.47 17.03 26.61
N THR A 31 -18.58 17.16 27.58
CA THR A 31 -18.90 17.69 28.93
C THR A 31 -17.97 18.84 29.29
N PRO A 32 -18.42 20.11 29.21
CA PRO A 32 -17.61 21.26 29.56
C PRO A 32 -17.43 21.37 31.07
N HIS A 33 -16.22 21.71 31.52
CA HIS A 33 -15.93 21.91 32.95
C HIS A 33 -16.23 23.33 33.45
N GLN A 34 -16.46 24.26 32.51
CA GLN A 34 -16.79 25.65 32.79
C GLN A 34 -17.84 26.14 31.79
N GLN A 35 -18.57 27.20 32.16
CA GLN A 35 -19.50 27.84 31.24
C GLN A 35 -18.75 28.31 30.00
N THR A 36 -19.21 27.87 28.83
CA THR A 36 -18.48 28.08 27.58
C THR A 36 -19.43 28.66 26.54
N ASP A 37 -19.20 29.92 26.18
CA ASP A 37 -19.88 30.52 25.03
C ASP A 37 -19.28 30.00 23.74
N ILE A 38 -20.14 29.50 22.87
CA ILE A 38 -19.77 28.87 21.61
C ILE A 38 -20.33 29.68 20.45
N ASP A 39 -19.57 29.68 19.37
CA ASP A 39 -19.96 30.28 18.09
C ASP A 39 -20.39 29.17 17.12
N ASP A 40 -19.62 28.07 17.07
CA ASP A 40 -19.88 26.95 16.18
C ASP A 40 -19.29 25.65 16.75
N ILE A 41 -19.90 24.52 16.38
CA ILE A 41 -19.37 23.18 16.59
C ILE A 41 -19.21 22.53 15.22
N ASN A 42 -17.99 22.17 14.86
CA ASN A 42 -17.72 21.48 13.61
C ASN A 42 -17.37 20.01 13.90
N ILE A 43 -18.08 19.09 13.24
CA ILE A 43 -17.70 17.69 13.18
C ILE A 43 -17.33 17.38 11.74
N SER A 44 -16.17 16.74 11.53
CA SER A 44 -15.72 16.41 10.18
C SER A 44 -15.06 15.05 10.08
N PHE A 45 -15.34 14.33 9.00
CA PHE A 45 -14.55 13.16 8.60
C PHE A 45 -13.46 13.61 7.64
N GLN A 46 -12.21 13.32 7.99
CA GLN A 46 -11.04 13.78 7.25
C GLN A 46 -10.12 12.63 6.87
N GLY A 47 -9.53 12.72 5.68
CA GLY A 47 -8.42 11.89 5.22
C GLY A 47 -7.18 12.77 5.05
N ASN A 48 -6.10 12.43 5.75
CA ASN A 48 -4.86 13.19 5.77
C ASN A 48 -3.68 12.31 5.34
N ALA A 49 -2.86 12.84 4.42
CA ALA A 49 -1.59 12.26 4.03
C ALA A 49 -0.45 13.03 4.71
N ARG A 50 0.50 12.29 5.29
CA ARG A 50 1.76 12.84 5.81
C ARG A 50 2.91 12.14 5.13
N THR A 51 3.86 12.92 4.62
CA THR A 51 5.06 12.41 3.95
C THR A 51 6.29 13.18 4.40
N GLU A 52 7.40 12.48 4.62
CA GLU A 52 8.68 13.07 5.01
C GLU A 52 9.79 12.62 4.08
N VAL A 53 10.49 13.56 3.46
CA VAL A 53 11.59 13.26 2.54
C VAL A 53 12.88 13.90 3.06
N GLU A 54 13.97 13.13 2.98
CA GLU A 54 15.28 13.57 3.45
C GLU A 54 15.80 14.72 2.60
N ASN A 55 16.49 15.66 3.23
CA ASN A 55 17.05 16.80 2.51
C ASN A 55 18.40 16.42 1.89
N MET A 56 18.37 16.03 0.61
CA MET A 56 19.56 15.61 -0.14
C MET A 56 20.35 16.77 -0.76
N ASN A 57 19.94 18.03 -0.54
CA ASN A 57 20.55 19.17 -1.22
C ASN A 57 21.85 19.68 -0.56
N THR A 58 22.24 19.12 0.60
CA THR A 58 23.45 19.54 1.33
C THR A 58 24.17 18.33 1.94
N HIS A 59 25.50 18.33 1.94
CA HIS A 59 26.34 17.32 2.63
C HIS A 59 26.27 17.37 4.17
N VAL A 60 25.30 18.10 4.74
CA VAL A 60 25.10 18.28 6.17
C VAL A 60 23.78 17.57 6.55
N PRO A 61 23.72 16.83 7.68
CA PRO A 61 22.48 16.25 8.17
C PRO A 61 21.50 17.38 8.52
N LEU A 62 20.48 17.57 7.68
CA LEU A 62 19.39 18.52 7.90
C LEU A 62 18.11 17.78 8.31
N PRO A 63 17.17 18.46 9.01
CA PRO A 63 15.85 17.91 9.27
C PRO A 63 15.14 17.48 7.98
N TYR A 64 14.30 16.45 8.08
CA TYR A 64 13.45 16.02 6.98
C TYR A 64 12.47 17.15 6.60
N ASN A 65 12.14 17.22 5.32
CA ASN A 65 11.06 18.07 4.85
C ASN A 65 9.75 17.30 4.99
N GLU A 66 8.81 17.84 5.77
CA GLU A 66 7.50 17.25 6.02
C GLU A 66 6.41 17.97 5.20
N LEU A 67 5.52 17.20 4.58
CA LEU A 67 4.29 17.70 3.98
C LEU A 67 3.09 16.98 4.61
N ARG A 68 2.09 17.78 5.01
CA ARG A 68 0.76 17.30 5.42
C ARG A 68 -0.28 17.84 4.46
N LYS A 69 -1.11 16.96 3.91
CA LYS A 69 -2.19 17.33 2.99
C LYS A 69 -3.48 16.62 3.38
N THR A 70 -4.52 17.41 3.66
CA THR A 70 -5.90 16.90 3.73
C THR A 70 -6.39 16.65 2.31
N PHE A 71 -6.72 15.40 1.99
CA PHE A 71 -7.23 15.01 0.67
C PHE A 71 -8.73 14.71 0.67
N LEU A 72 -9.31 14.47 1.86
CA LEU A 72 -10.74 14.30 2.06
C LEU A 72 -11.16 15.13 3.27
N ARG A 73 -12.26 15.88 3.13
CA ARG A 73 -12.92 16.57 4.24
C ARG A 73 -14.42 16.59 3.98
N MET A 74 -15.19 16.01 4.88
CA MET A 74 -16.64 16.07 4.90
C MET A 74 -17.08 16.67 6.22
N ASP A 75 -17.70 17.84 6.18
CA ASP A 75 -18.17 18.55 7.37
C ASP A 75 -19.68 18.29 7.57
N ILE A 76 -20.09 18.11 8.82
CA ILE A 76 -21.49 18.22 9.24
C ILE A 76 -21.59 19.41 10.20
N ALA A 77 -22.68 20.18 10.07
CA ALA A 77 -23.04 21.24 10.98
C ALA A 77 -24.15 20.71 11.92
N PRO A 78 -23.82 20.24 13.13
CA PRO A 78 -24.79 19.68 14.06
C PRO A 78 -25.61 20.75 14.79
N LEU A 79 -25.49 22.04 14.41
CA LEU A 79 -26.07 23.14 15.17
C LEU A 79 -27.58 23.03 15.36
N ASP A 80 -28.26 22.27 14.50
CA ASP A 80 -29.70 22.03 14.62
C ASP A 80 -30.11 21.28 15.91
N TYR A 81 -29.18 20.62 16.61
CA TYR A 81 -29.44 19.87 17.85
C TYR A 81 -29.16 20.65 19.14
N LEU A 82 -28.50 21.82 19.07
CA LEU A 82 -28.06 22.60 20.23
C LEU A 82 -28.80 23.95 20.38
N ILE A 83 -29.85 24.16 19.58
CA ILE A 83 -30.44 25.45 19.20
C ILE A 83 -30.82 26.39 20.37
N ASP A 84 -31.04 25.91 21.59
CA ASP A 84 -31.59 26.80 22.61
C ASP A 84 -30.56 27.65 23.38
N THR A 85 -29.26 27.34 23.30
CA THR A 85 -28.25 28.11 24.04
C THR A 85 -26.88 28.16 23.34
N ASN A 86 -26.41 29.35 22.97
CA ASN A 86 -25.01 29.61 22.58
C ASN A 86 -24.01 29.47 23.75
N THR A 87 -24.47 29.01 24.90
CA THR A 87 -23.71 28.93 26.15
C THR A 87 -23.87 27.55 26.74
N LEU A 88 -22.78 26.79 26.77
CA LEU A 88 -22.76 25.43 27.30
C LEU A 88 -22.55 25.47 28.82
N SER A 89 -23.51 24.92 29.57
CA SER A 89 -23.46 24.82 31.03
C SER A 89 -22.40 23.82 31.51
N PRO A 90 -21.60 24.16 32.55
CA PRO A 90 -20.64 23.24 33.14
C PRO A 90 -21.30 21.96 33.69
N GLY A 91 -20.64 20.82 33.50
CA GLY A 91 -21.08 19.51 34.00
C GLY A 91 -22.25 18.87 33.23
N LYS A 92 -22.89 19.60 32.30
CA LYS A 92 -23.92 19.05 31.41
C LYS A 92 -23.27 18.32 30.25
N THR A 93 -23.62 17.05 30.03
CA THR A 93 -23.15 16.29 28.86
C THR A 93 -24.04 16.55 27.66
N TYR A 94 -23.43 16.97 26.56
CA TYR A 94 -24.06 17.18 25.26
C TYR A 94 -23.78 15.96 24.38
N ARG A 95 -24.84 15.41 23.77
CA ARG A 95 -24.76 14.27 22.85
C ARG A 95 -24.89 14.80 21.44
N ILE A 96 -23.89 14.55 20.60
CA ILE A 96 -23.86 15.07 19.25
C ILE A 96 -23.72 13.88 18.28
N PRO A 97 -24.79 13.48 17.59
CA PRO A 97 -24.73 12.37 16.65
C PRO A 97 -23.94 12.76 15.41
N PHE A 98 -23.27 11.78 14.81
CA PHE A 98 -22.65 11.92 13.50
C PHE A 98 -22.96 10.70 12.63
N ASN A 99 -23.00 10.93 11.33
CA ASN A 99 -23.15 9.89 10.32
C ASN A 99 -22.37 10.33 9.07
N PHE A 100 -21.39 9.52 8.69
CA PHE A 100 -20.62 9.69 7.46
C PHE A 100 -20.70 8.42 6.63
N VAL A 101 -20.76 8.56 5.32
CA VAL A 101 -20.63 7.45 4.37
C VAL A 101 -19.25 7.55 3.72
N VAL A 102 -18.48 6.46 3.72
CA VAL A 102 -17.16 6.45 3.07
C VAL A 102 -17.37 6.63 1.56
N PRO A 103 -16.87 7.72 0.95
CA PRO A 103 -17.08 7.96 -0.47
C PRO A 103 -16.25 6.98 -1.31
N ASP A 104 -16.70 6.76 -2.54
CA ASP A 104 -15.97 5.98 -3.55
C ASP A 104 -14.83 6.77 -4.18
N GLN A 105 -15.10 8.06 -4.45
CA GLN A 105 -14.14 8.97 -5.04
C GLN A 105 -13.97 10.23 -4.17
N LEU A 106 -12.75 10.74 -4.18
CA LEU A 106 -12.41 12.04 -3.66
C LEU A 106 -13.05 13.13 -4.53
N PRO A 107 -13.31 14.31 -3.96
CA PRO A 107 -13.74 15.45 -4.76
C PRO A 107 -12.75 15.74 -5.89
N ILE A 108 -13.24 16.19 -7.05
CA ILE A 108 -12.40 16.49 -8.23
C ILE A 108 -11.21 17.41 -7.92
N HIS A 109 -11.34 18.23 -6.87
CA HIS A 109 -10.31 19.16 -6.43
C HIS A 109 -9.20 18.56 -5.56
N ALA A 110 -9.29 17.28 -5.20
CA ALA A 110 -8.22 16.58 -4.49
C ALA A 110 -6.93 16.49 -5.34
N CYS A 111 -7.08 16.42 -6.67
CA CYS A 111 -6.01 16.33 -7.65
C CYS A 111 -6.11 17.42 -8.74
N HIS A 112 -5.29 18.47 -8.62
CA HIS A 112 -5.25 19.61 -9.55
C HIS A 112 -3.95 19.73 -10.36
N HIS A 113 -3.02 18.79 -10.20
CA HIS A 113 -1.77 18.84 -10.95
C HIS A 113 -1.94 18.19 -12.32
N GLN A 114 -1.02 18.49 -13.22
CA GLN A 114 -0.95 17.82 -14.50
C GLN A 114 -0.50 16.36 -14.30
N CYS A 115 -1.34 15.41 -14.69
CA CYS A 115 -1.02 13.98 -14.80
C CYS A 115 -0.57 13.68 -16.24
N SER A 116 0.25 12.66 -16.41
CA SER A 116 0.75 12.26 -17.74
C SER A 116 -0.34 11.63 -18.62
N ASN A 117 -1.39 11.06 -18.01
CA ASN A 117 -2.59 10.63 -18.71
C ASN A 117 -3.84 10.69 -17.80
N PRO A 118 -5.07 10.62 -18.37
CA PRO A 118 -6.31 10.69 -17.58
C PRO A 118 -6.52 9.53 -16.61
N GLN A 119 -5.99 8.34 -16.90
CA GLN A 119 -6.12 7.18 -16.01
C GLN A 119 -5.39 7.42 -14.69
N ILE A 120 -4.19 8.02 -14.71
CA ILE A 120 -3.48 8.42 -13.48
C ILE A 120 -4.29 9.44 -12.68
N HIS A 121 -4.93 10.40 -13.36
CA HIS A 121 -5.78 11.37 -12.68
C HIS A 121 -6.98 10.70 -12.00
N GLN A 122 -7.63 9.74 -12.66
CA GLN A 122 -8.70 8.94 -12.08
C GLN A 122 -8.22 8.12 -10.88
N GLU A 123 -7.08 7.44 -10.97
CA GLU A 123 -6.47 6.74 -9.83
C GLU A 123 -6.26 7.68 -8.64
N HIS A 124 -5.75 8.89 -8.87
CA HIS A 124 -5.53 9.90 -7.82
C HIS A 124 -6.81 10.41 -7.16
N LEU A 125 -7.97 10.22 -7.79
CA LEU A 125 -9.28 10.54 -7.23
C LEU A 125 -9.90 9.38 -6.47
N HIS A 126 -9.30 8.19 -6.41
CA HIS A 126 -9.75 7.14 -5.50
C HIS A 126 -9.21 7.38 -4.09
N LEU A 127 -9.92 6.85 -3.09
CA LEU A 127 -9.44 6.93 -1.71
C LEU A 127 -8.17 6.08 -1.55
N PRO A 128 -7.08 6.61 -0.97
CA PRO A 128 -5.94 5.80 -0.59
C PRO A 128 -6.28 4.91 0.61
N ALA A 129 -5.79 3.68 0.64
CA ALA A 129 -5.95 2.82 1.82
C ALA A 129 -5.23 3.40 3.04
N SER A 130 -5.76 3.17 4.25
CA SER A 130 -5.06 3.58 5.47
C SER A 130 -3.66 2.94 5.53
N LEU A 131 -2.66 3.80 5.68
CA LEU A 131 -1.26 3.46 5.91
C LEU A 131 -0.88 4.03 7.26
N SER A 132 -0.56 3.17 8.21
CA SER A 132 -0.29 3.61 9.57
C SER A 132 0.96 2.94 10.10
N TYR A 133 1.99 3.74 10.35
CA TYR A 133 3.16 3.29 11.09
C TYR A 133 2.86 3.29 12.59
N GLN A 134 2.48 2.14 13.15
CA GLN A 134 2.50 1.78 14.58
C GLN A 134 1.84 2.73 15.63
N THR A 135 1.20 3.84 15.25
CA THR A 135 0.78 4.88 16.21
C THR A 135 -0.49 4.54 17.01
N HIS A 136 -1.34 3.62 16.53
CA HIS A 136 -2.63 3.33 17.19
C HIS A 136 -2.85 1.87 17.60
N LYS A 137 -2.12 0.89 17.03
CA LYS A 137 -2.15 -0.52 17.43
C LYS A 137 -0.76 -1.17 17.21
N PRO A 138 0.09 -1.33 18.24
CA PRO A 138 1.49 -1.78 18.08
C PRO A 138 1.65 -3.18 17.46
N ASN A 139 0.57 -3.99 17.44
CA ASN A 139 0.61 -5.38 17.00
C ASN A 139 0.24 -5.60 15.52
N VAL A 140 -0.16 -4.57 14.77
CA VAL A 140 -0.56 -4.72 13.35
C VAL A 140 0.43 -3.99 12.46
N ARG A 141 1.32 -4.74 11.79
CA ARG A 141 2.30 -4.20 10.84
C ARG A 141 1.77 -4.28 9.42
N ASP A 142 1.81 -3.17 8.69
CA ASP A 142 1.37 -3.07 7.30
C ASP A 142 2.55 -2.87 6.32
N MET A 143 3.80 -3.01 6.76
CA MET A 143 5.02 -2.80 5.95
C MET A 143 5.16 -1.37 5.39
N SER A 144 4.47 -0.38 5.97
CA SER A 144 4.66 1.04 5.66
C SER A 144 5.87 1.63 6.41
N PRO A 145 6.55 2.65 5.85
CA PRO A 145 7.58 3.40 6.57
C PRO A 145 6.95 4.43 7.51
N GLU A 146 7.68 4.83 8.56
CA GLU A 146 7.31 5.97 9.43
C GLU A 146 7.11 7.29 8.67
N ARG A 147 7.75 7.40 7.51
CA ARG A 147 7.83 8.61 6.69
C ARG A 147 6.66 8.79 5.72
N ALA A 148 5.70 7.86 5.71
CA ALA A 148 4.52 7.95 4.85
C ALA A 148 3.28 7.38 5.55
N GLU A 149 2.30 8.24 5.80
CA GLU A 149 1.08 7.90 6.53
C GLU A 149 -0.16 8.37 5.77
N ILE A 150 -1.23 7.57 5.84
CA ILE A 150 -2.57 7.88 5.35
C ILE A 150 -3.53 7.60 6.51
N ILE A 151 -4.00 8.67 7.14
CA ILE A 151 -4.81 8.61 8.36
C ILE A 151 -6.20 9.15 8.06
N TYR A 152 -7.21 8.38 8.41
CA TYR A 152 -8.60 8.85 8.42
C TYR A 152 -9.04 9.08 9.85
N SER A 153 -9.88 10.10 10.07
CA SER A 153 -10.38 10.39 11.41
C SER A 153 -11.69 11.16 11.41
N ILE A 154 -12.46 10.99 12.47
CA ILE A 154 -13.56 11.88 12.85
C ILE A 154 -12.97 12.94 13.77
N ASN A 155 -13.21 14.21 13.46
CA ASN A 155 -12.66 15.36 14.16
C ASN A 155 -13.81 16.18 14.74
N PHE A 156 -13.68 16.55 16.00
CA PHE A 156 -14.57 17.47 16.71
C PHE A 156 -13.82 18.75 17.01
N VAL A 157 -14.36 19.90 16.61
CA VAL A 157 -13.76 21.21 16.85
C VAL A 157 -14.80 22.16 17.42
N LEU A 158 -14.46 22.78 18.54
CA LEU A 158 -15.28 23.79 19.20
C LEU A 158 -14.73 25.19 18.92
N TRP A 159 -15.58 26.09 18.42
CA TRP A 159 -15.23 27.48 18.11
C TRP A 159 -15.95 28.46 19.04
N GLN A 160 -15.27 29.56 19.38
CA GLN A 160 -15.81 30.68 20.15
C GLN A 160 -15.51 31.99 19.44
N ARG A 161 -16.47 32.92 19.43
CA ARG A 161 -16.30 34.22 18.78
C ARG A 161 -15.31 35.08 19.56
N ASP A 162 -14.25 35.58 18.91
CA ASP A 162 -13.34 36.54 19.51
C ASP A 162 -13.91 37.97 19.38
N GLY A 163 -14.09 38.64 20.51
CA GLY A 163 -14.72 39.95 20.61
C GLY A 163 -13.91 41.10 19.98
N LYS A 164 -12.66 40.88 19.54
CA LYS A 164 -11.81 41.96 19.02
C LYS A 164 -11.59 42.00 17.50
N ALA A 165 -12.13 41.05 16.73
CA ALA A 165 -11.97 41.08 15.26
C ALA A 165 -13.00 40.27 14.45
N GLY A 166 -14.07 39.76 15.06
CA GLY A 166 -15.04 38.89 14.35
C GLY A 166 -14.45 37.55 13.87
N ARG A 167 -13.27 37.17 14.37
CA ARG A 167 -12.59 35.92 14.02
C ARG A 167 -12.87 34.88 15.09
N SER A 168 -13.35 33.70 14.72
CA SER A 168 -13.62 32.64 15.69
C SER A 168 -12.30 31.99 16.14
N LYS A 169 -12.17 31.74 17.45
CA LYS A 169 -11.04 31.09 18.11
C LYS A 169 -11.37 29.62 18.36
N LYS A 170 -10.45 28.73 18.00
CA LYS A 170 -10.54 27.29 18.33
C LYS A 170 -10.34 27.12 19.84
N LEU A 171 -11.33 26.59 20.54
CA LEU A 171 -11.27 26.33 21.97
C LEU A 171 -10.77 24.92 22.28
N GLN A 172 -11.26 23.95 21.53
CA GLN A 172 -10.97 22.54 21.77
C GLN A 172 -11.05 21.75 20.48
N GLU A 173 -10.22 20.71 20.40
CA GLU A 173 -10.16 19.77 19.29
C GLU A 173 -9.93 18.37 19.83
N ALA A 174 -10.65 17.40 19.26
CA ALA A 174 -10.48 16.00 19.57
C ALA A 174 -10.67 15.17 18.30
N THR A 175 -9.98 14.03 18.23
CA THR A 175 -9.92 13.22 17.02
C THR A 175 -10.09 11.74 17.38
N TYR A 176 -10.90 11.03 16.59
CA TYR A 176 -11.05 9.59 16.64
C TYR A 176 -10.53 8.95 15.35
N PRO A 177 -9.47 8.13 15.40
CA PRO A 177 -8.90 7.50 14.21
C PRO A 177 -9.84 6.44 13.64
N VAL A 178 -9.94 6.39 12.33
CA VAL A 178 -10.74 5.42 11.57
C VAL A 178 -9.83 4.70 10.58
N GLN A 179 -10.04 3.40 10.41
CA GLN A 179 -9.28 2.59 9.46
C GLN A 179 -10.12 2.32 8.21
N ILE A 180 -9.62 2.76 7.05
CA ILE A 180 -10.28 2.58 5.77
C ILE A 180 -9.49 1.59 4.91
N GLN A 181 -10.20 0.66 4.29
CA GLN A 181 -9.71 -0.22 3.22
C GLN A 181 -10.66 -0.06 2.03
N PRO A 182 -10.38 0.90 1.14
CA PRO A 182 -11.21 1.19 -0.02
C PRO A 182 -11.41 -0.06 -0.87
N THR A 183 -12.63 -0.21 -1.39
CA THR A 183 -12.93 -1.22 -2.40
C THR A 183 -12.09 -0.94 -3.63
N ARG A 184 -11.48 -2.00 -4.18
CA ARG A 184 -10.66 -1.87 -5.39
C ARG A 184 -10.87 -3.06 -6.28
N GLU A 185 -11.28 -2.80 -7.50
CA GLU A 185 -11.40 -3.82 -8.53
C GLU A 185 -10.02 -4.19 -9.09
N GLU A 186 -9.93 -5.40 -9.65
CA GLU A 186 -8.73 -5.85 -10.34
C GLU A 186 -8.60 -5.14 -11.69
N HIS A 187 -7.45 -4.53 -11.93
CA HIS A 187 -7.16 -3.92 -13.22
C HIS A 187 -6.50 -4.91 -14.19
N ALA A 188 -6.47 -4.54 -15.47
CA ALA A 188 -5.75 -5.30 -16.47
C ALA A 188 -4.24 -5.34 -16.15
N PRO A 189 -3.53 -6.41 -16.56
CA PRO A 189 -2.09 -6.52 -16.36
C PRO A 189 -1.33 -5.29 -16.83
N ILE A 190 -0.41 -4.82 -15.99
CA ILE A 190 0.37 -3.62 -16.30
C ILE A 190 1.42 -3.91 -17.38
N PHE A 191 1.65 -2.94 -18.26
CA PHE A 191 2.76 -3.02 -19.19
C PHE A 191 4.07 -2.67 -18.46
N VAL A 192 4.89 -3.68 -18.16
CA VAL A 192 6.20 -3.48 -17.53
C VAL A 192 7.22 -3.08 -18.60
N PRO A 193 7.83 -1.88 -18.53
CA PRO A 193 8.89 -1.49 -19.45
C PRO A 193 10.07 -2.47 -19.39
N GLY A 194 10.73 -2.71 -20.53
CA GLY A 194 11.82 -3.70 -20.61
C GLY A 194 13.00 -3.42 -19.67
N LYS A 195 13.21 -2.15 -19.28
CA LYS A 195 14.14 -1.75 -18.22
C LYS A 195 13.34 -1.12 -17.08
N ASN A 196 12.92 -1.93 -16.11
CA ASN A 196 12.25 -1.48 -14.90
C ASN A 196 13.03 -1.94 -13.65
N THR A 197 13.15 -1.06 -12.66
CA THR A 197 13.95 -1.31 -11.45
C THR A 197 13.18 -2.10 -10.38
N TYR A 198 11.86 -2.17 -10.49
CA TYR A 198 10.95 -2.75 -9.49
C TYR A 198 10.41 -4.12 -9.92
N TYR A 199 10.15 -4.29 -11.22
CA TYR A 199 9.57 -5.47 -11.83
C TYR A 199 10.52 -6.10 -12.85
N GLN A 200 10.51 -7.43 -12.88
CA GLN A 200 11.28 -8.25 -13.80
C GLN A 200 10.47 -9.52 -14.09
N LEU A 201 9.69 -9.49 -15.17
CA LEU A 201 8.85 -10.60 -15.64
C LEU A 201 9.65 -11.71 -16.33
N GLN A 202 10.84 -11.38 -16.85
CA GLN A 202 11.72 -12.29 -17.56
C GLN A 202 13.15 -12.14 -17.06
N SER A 203 13.84 -13.25 -16.87
CA SER A 203 15.23 -13.30 -16.47
C SER A 203 15.96 -14.38 -17.26
N GLN A 204 17.21 -14.12 -17.60
CA GLN A 204 18.06 -15.06 -18.32
C GLN A 204 19.43 -15.13 -17.64
N LYS A 205 19.96 -16.35 -17.47
CA LYS A 205 21.28 -16.60 -16.89
C LYS A 205 22.01 -17.74 -17.60
N SER A 206 23.30 -17.52 -17.85
CA SER A 206 24.21 -18.57 -18.29
C SER A 206 24.42 -19.59 -17.18
N VAL A 207 24.09 -20.85 -17.46
CA VAL A 207 24.35 -21.99 -16.57
C VAL A 207 25.80 -22.42 -16.77
N THR A 208 26.61 -22.40 -15.72
CA THR A 208 28.05 -22.71 -15.81
C THR A 208 28.49 -23.81 -14.83
N LYS A 209 29.57 -24.53 -15.19
CA LYS A 209 30.18 -25.62 -14.42
C LYS A 209 31.65 -25.36 -14.09
N GLY A 210 32.07 -25.85 -12.92
CA GLY A 210 33.47 -25.87 -12.49
C GLY A 210 34.03 -24.51 -12.08
N LEU A 211 35.28 -24.51 -11.61
CA LEU A 211 36.00 -23.30 -11.20
C LEU A 211 36.34 -22.38 -12.38
N LEU A 212 36.49 -22.97 -13.58
CA LEU A 212 36.75 -22.25 -14.84
C LEU A 212 35.47 -21.73 -15.54
N ARG A 213 34.29 -21.86 -14.90
CA ARG A 213 32.98 -21.34 -15.38
C ARG A 213 32.63 -21.72 -16.84
N HIS A 214 32.89 -22.96 -17.24
CA HIS A 214 32.49 -23.44 -18.57
C HIS A 214 30.96 -23.37 -18.72
N THR A 215 30.47 -22.75 -19.80
CA THR A 215 29.03 -22.54 -20.03
C THR A 215 28.38 -23.80 -20.59
N LEU A 216 27.36 -24.29 -19.88
CA LEU A 216 26.55 -25.45 -20.22
C LEU A 216 25.30 -25.11 -21.01
N GLY A 217 24.84 -23.86 -20.94
CA GLY A 217 23.62 -23.41 -21.62
C GLY A 217 23.09 -22.10 -21.07
N GLN A 218 21.94 -21.68 -21.58
CA GLN A 218 21.18 -20.53 -21.12
C GLN A 218 19.90 -21.01 -20.45
N LEU A 219 19.68 -20.58 -19.21
CA LEU A 219 18.41 -20.78 -18.50
C LEU A 219 17.65 -19.45 -18.51
N GLU A 220 16.40 -19.53 -18.92
CA GLU A 220 15.45 -18.44 -18.94
C GLU A 220 14.27 -18.80 -18.04
N ALA A 221 13.80 -17.82 -17.28
CA ALA A 221 12.56 -17.89 -16.52
C ALA A 221 11.68 -16.71 -16.91
N SER A 222 10.40 -16.97 -17.10
CA SER A 222 9.40 -15.94 -17.41
C SER A 222 8.12 -16.17 -16.63
N SER A 223 7.41 -15.09 -16.32
CA SER A 223 6.10 -15.14 -15.68
C SER A 223 5.26 -13.96 -16.19
N ALA A 224 3.96 -14.02 -15.93
CA ALA A 224 3.02 -12.94 -16.21
C ALA A 224 2.41 -12.45 -14.88
N GLN A 225 1.86 -11.24 -14.88
CA GLN A 225 1.11 -10.74 -13.73
C GLN A 225 0.01 -11.75 -13.36
N PRO A 226 0.01 -12.31 -12.14
CA PRO A 226 -1.03 -13.23 -11.71
C PRO A 226 -2.31 -12.45 -11.37
N PRO A 227 -3.43 -13.14 -11.17
CA PRO A 227 -4.65 -12.51 -10.66
C PRO A 227 -4.41 -11.76 -9.35
N ALA A 228 -5.16 -10.69 -9.14
CA ALA A 228 -5.09 -9.90 -7.92
C ALA A 228 -5.37 -10.75 -6.68
N ILE A 229 -4.68 -10.44 -5.58
CA ILE A 229 -4.94 -11.04 -4.28
C ILE A 229 -6.15 -10.33 -3.67
N GLN A 230 -7.24 -11.07 -3.48
CA GLN A 230 -8.51 -10.53 -2.99
C GLN A 230 -8.62 -10.62 -1.47
N LEU A 231 -8.82 -9.47 -0.80
CA LEU A 231 -9.00 -9.35 0.64
C LEU A 231 -10.49 -9.44 1.01
N HIS A 232 -11.03 -10.66 1.02
CA HIS A 232 -12.44 -10.89 1.33
C HIS A 232 -12.83 -10.64 2.80
N SER A 233 -11.85 -10.51 3.72
CA SER A 233 -12.06 -10.19 5.13
C SER A 233 -10.91 -9.31 5.66
N PRO A 234 -11.16 -8.37 6.59
CA PRO A 234 -10.11 -7.57 7.23
C PRO A 234 -9.17 -8.39 8.12
N GLN A 235 -9.53 -9.64 8.45
CA GLN A 235 -8.62 -10.60 9.05
C GLN A 235 -8.09 -11.57 7.99
N PRO A 236 -6.77 -11.74 7.88
CA PRO A 236 -6.19 -12.69 6.96
C PRO A 236 -6.44 -14.12 7.46
N HIS A 237 -7.52 -14.74 6.97
CA HIS A 237 -7.61 -16.20 6.96
C HIS A 237 -6.63 -16.74 5.91
N ASN A 238 -6.20 -17.99 6.06
CA ASN A 238 -5.20 -18.65 5.19
C ASN A 238 -5.62 -18.76 3.71
N ASP A 239 -6.79 -18.25 3.33
CA ASP A 239 -7.37 -18.34 1.99
C ASP A 239 -6.94 -17.20 1.05
N VAL A 240 -6.38 -16.10 1.60
CA VAL A 240 -5.95 -14.94 0.81
C VAL A 240 -4.69 -15.30 0.01
N SER A 241 -4.87 -15.52 -1.28
CA SER A 241 -3.86 -16.14 -2.14
C SER A 241 -3.98 -15.74 -3.60
N THR A 242 -2.93 -16.00 -4.37
CA THR A 242 -2.94 -15.92 -5.84
C THR A 242 -2.19 -17.11 -6.44
N THR A 243 -2.46 -17.43 -7.71
CA THR A 243 -1.77 -18.49 -8.44
C THR A 243 -0.74 -17.89 -9.37
N LEU A 244 0.51 -18.28 -9.18
CA LEU A 244 1.64 -17.86 -10.00
C LEU A 244 2.04 -18.98 -10.96
N LYS A 245 2.21 -18.63 -12.24
CA LYS A 245 2.79 -19.50 -13.26
C LYS A 245 4.17 -18.99 -13.66
N ILE A 246 5.17 -19.86 -13.62
CA ILE A 246 6.55 -19.57 -14.02
C ILE A 246 6.94 -20.57 -15.11
N ASP A 247 7.21 -20.05 -16.30
CA ASP A 247 7.70 -20.83 -17.43
C ASP A 247 9.23 -20.81 -17.43
N LEU A 248 9.82 -21.98 -17.59
CA LEU A 248 11.26 -22.19 -17.64
C LEU A 248 11.67 -22.70 -19.02
N ARG A 249 12.77 -22.18 -19.53
CA ARG A 249 13.38 -22.63 -20.78
C ARG A 249 14.88 -22.78 -20.62
N PHE A 250 15.40 -23.94 -20.95
CA PHE A 250 16.84 -24.20 -20.95
C PHE A 250 17.32 -24.57 -22.36
N GLN A 251 18.27 -23.78 -22.87
CA GLN A 251 18.94 -24.01 -24.13
C GLN A 251 20.38 -24.49 -23.86
N PRO A 252 20.68 -25.78 -24.01
CA PRO A 252 22.02 -26.31 -23.82
C PRO A 252 23.02 -25.77 -24.84
N THR A 253 24.29 -25.68 -24.46
CA THR A 253 25.40 -25.67 -25.41
C THR A 253 25.60 -27.09 -25.97
N ARG A 254 26.24 -27.22 -27.15
CA ARG A 254 26.45 -28.50 -27.85
C ARG A 254 27.05 -29.63 -26.99
N THR A 255 27.65 -29.32 -25.84
CA THR A 255 28.36 -30.24 -24.95
C THR A 255 27.56 -30.64 -23.69
N SER A 256 26.34 -30.13 -23.48
CA SER A 256 25.52 -30.44 -22.30
C SER A 256 24.17 -31.04 -22.70
N PRO A 257 23.87 -32.30 -22.33
CA PRO A 257 22.61 -32.92 -22.75
C PRO A 257 21.45 -32.76 -21.76
N ALA A 258 21.66 -32.28 -20.53
CA ALA A 258 20.64 -32.33 -19.46
C ALA A 258 20.36 -30.96 -18.83
N PRO A 259 19.07 -30.64 -18.55
CA PRO A 259 18.68 -29.39 -17.91
C PRO A 259 19.11 -29.32 -16.42
N PRO A 260 19.19 -28.11 -15.83
CA PRO A 260 19.50 -27.96 -14.42
C PRO A 260 18.37 -28.50 -13.53
N SER A 261 18.74 -29.12 -12.41
CA SER A 261 17.79 -29.61 -11.41
C SER A 261 17.38 -28.47 -10.46
N LEU A 262 16.08 -28.22 -10.31
CA LEU A 262 15.59 -27.31 -9.29
C LEU A 262 15.81 -27.92 -7.90
N LEU A 263 16.28 -27.11 -6.96
CA LEU A 263 16.56 -27.51 -5.57
C LEU A 263 15.53 -26.93 -4.60
N ALA A 264 15.13 -25.68 -4.81
CA ALA A 264 14.20 -24.97 -3.96
C ALA A 264 13.61 -23.77 -4.70
N ALA A 265 12.42 -23.34 -4.26
CA ALA A 265 11.81 -22.09 -4.68
C ALA A 265 11.47 -21.27 -3.44
N GLN A 266 11.71 -19.97 -3.50
CA GLN A 266 11.34 -19.03 -2.44
C GLN A 266 10.43 -17.96 -3.03
N PHE A 267 9.33 -17.69 -2.32
CA PHE A 267 8.34 -16.69 -2.69
C PHE A 267 8.27 -15.62 -1.60
N GLN A 268 8.36 -14.35 -1.99
CA GLN A 268 8.25 -13.22 -1.09
C GLN A 268 7.34 -12.17 -1.69
N LEU A 269 6.43 -11.62 -0.90
CA LEU A 269 5.74 -10.40 -1.26
C LEU A 269 6.67 -9.22 -0.96
N ARG A 270 6.97 -8.42 -1.97
CA ARG A 270 7.60 -7.12 -1.83
C ARG A 270 6.49 -6.08 -1.79
N ALA A 271 6.37 -5.40 -0.66
CA ALA A 271 5.50 -4.24 -0.55
C ALA A 271 6.32 -2.97 -0.82
N MET A 272 5.80 -2.08 -1.67
CA MET A 272 6.52 -0.88 -2.11
C MET A 272 5.66 0.35 -1.85
N THR A 273 6.19 1.28 -1.06
CA THR A 273 5.56 2.57 -0.80
C THR A 273 6.39 3.67 -1.45
N PHE A 274 5.77 4.39 -2.36
CA PHE A 274 6.33 5.55 -3.04
C PHE A 274 5.70 6.79 -2.45
N PHE A 275 6.51 7.77 -2.07
CA PHE A 275 5.99 8.98 -1.41
C PHE A 275 6.84 10.20 -1.73
N GLY A 276 6.26 11.39 -1.65
CA GLY A 276 6.99 12.61 -1.96
C GLY A 276 6.30 13.88 -1.48
N LEU A 277 7.01 14.99 -1.61
CA LEU A 277 6.51 16.33 -1.27
C LEU A 277 5.87 17.04 -2.47
N GLU A 278 5.94 16.42 -3.65
CA GLU A 278 5.33 16.90 -4.88
C GLU A 278 4.48 15.79 -5.48
N PRO A 279 3.37 16.14 -6.16
CA PRO A 279 2.51 15.13 -6.74
C PRO A 279 3.20 14.31 -7.83
N TRP A 280 3.01 12.99 -7.80
CA TRP A 280 3.43 12.09 -8.86
C TRP A 280 2.69 12.41 -10.16
N ARG A 281 3.37 12.49 -11.30
CA ARG A 281 2.68 12.72 -12.60
C ARG A 281 2.32 11.42 -13.30
N ASP A 282 3.04 10.36 -12.96
CA ASP A 282 2.96 9.01 -13.51
C ASP A 282 2.94 7.98 -12.39
N SER A 283 2.64 6.72 -12.73
CA SER A 283 2.84 5.57 -11.82
C SER A 283 4.31 5.43 -11.44
N PRO A 284 4.67 5.65 -10.16
CA PRO A 284 6.07 5.75 -9.75
C PRO A 284 6.83 4.43 -9.93
N ASP A 285 6.14 3.29 -9.84
CA ASP A 285 6.67 1.95 -10.01
C ASP A 285 6.93 1.56 -11.47
N LEU A 286 6.41 2.33 -12.42
CA LEU A 286 6.68 2.15 -13.86
C LEU A 286 7.69 3.16 -14.40
N SER A 287 7.96 4.22 -13.66
CA SER A 287 8.95 5.24 -13.98
C SER A 287 10.39 4.82 -13.63
N ASP A 288 11.36 5.37 -14.35
CA ASP A 288 12.77 5.21 -13.98
C ASP A 288 13.10 6.09 -12.78
N ILE A 289 13.70 5.51 -11.74
CA ILE A 289 14.13 6.22 -10.52
C ILE A 289 15.07 7.39 -10.83
N SER A 290 15.82 7.33 -11.95
CA SER A 290 16.68 8.42 -12.40
C SER A 290 15.92 9.69 -12.81
N THR A 291 14.62 9.56 -13.11
CA THR A 291 13.73 10.68 -13.49
C THR A 291 13.10 11.36 -12.28
N TRP A 292 13.29 10.81 -11.09
CA TRP A 292 12.67 11.33 -9.88
C TRP A 292 13.36 12.60 -9.39
N GLY A 293 12.55 13.54 -8.88
CA GLY A 293 13.07 14.72 -8.21
C GLY A 293 13.65 14.38 -6.84
N SER A 294 14.49 15.27 -6.29
CA SER A 294 15.05 15.12 -4.93
C SER A 294 14.01 15.16 -3.80
N ARG A 295 12.74 15.40 -4.13
CA ARG A 295 11.58 15.45 -3.23
C ARG A 295 10.70 14.21 -3.28
N GLN A 296 11.20 13.13 -3.90
CA GLN A 296 10.54 11.83 -3.98
C GLN A 296 11.38 10.78 -3.27
N ALA A 297 10.71 9.81 -2.67
CA ALA A 297 11.31 8.76 -1.87
C ALA A 297 10.58 7.44 -2.08
N PHE A 298 11.28 6.37 -1.70
CA PHE A 298 10.84 5.00 -1.86
C PHE A 298 11.18 4.18 -0.64
N TRP A 299 10.25 3.32 -0.25
CA TRP A 299 10.46 2.30 0.77
C TRP A 299 9.98 0.95 0.27
N SER A 300 10.69 -0.12 0.65
CA SER A 300 10.16 -1.46 0.47
C SER A 300 10.53 -2.40 1.59
N GLU A 301 9.60 -3.26 1.97
CA GLU A 301 9.79 -4.36 2.90
C GLU A 301 9.28 -5.66 2.25
N HIS A 302 9.80 -6.78 2.73
CA HIS A 302 9.47 -8.12 2.24
C HIS A 302 8.83 -8.96 3.33
N VAL A 303 7.87 -9.78 2.95
CA VAL A 303 7.34 -10.86 3.78
C VAL A 303 7.33 -12.17 2.99
N ALA A 304 7.74 -13.27 3.62
CA ALA A 304 7.71 -14.58 2.98
C ALA A 304 6.26 -14.99 2.70
N LEU A 305 6.00 -15.48 1.50
CA LEU A 305 4.71 -16.08 1.14
C LEU A 305 4.71 -17.57 1.47
N ILE A 306 3.53 -18.11 1.75
CA ILE A 306 3.35 -19.55 1.99
C ILE A 306 2.97 -20.19 0.67
N ALA A 307 3.77 -21.13 0.19
CA ALA A 307 3.44 -21.95 -0.97
C ALA A 307 2.56 -23.13 -0.55
N ASP A 308 1.59 -23.51 -1.37
CA ASP A 308 0.67 -24.62 -1.12
C ASP A 308 1.31 -26.01 -1.28
N ARG A 309 2.47 -26.09 -1.93
CA ARG A 309 3.18 -27.34 -2.23
C ARG A 309 4.67 -27.13 -2.43
N ASP A 310 5.40 -28.23 -2.32
CA ASP A 310 6.78 -28.30 -2.77
C ASP A 310 6.87 -28.17 -4.30
N ILE A 311 7.86 -27.44 -4.77
CA ILE A 311 8.03 -27.17 -6.20
C ILE A 311 8.90 -28.25 -6.83
N MET A 312 8.29 -29.02 -7.72
CA MET A 312 8.97 -29.96 -8.61
C MET A 312 8.94 -29.43 -10.04
N VAL A 313 9.99 -29.76 -10.81
CA VAL A 313 10.14 -29.31 -12.20
C VAL A 313 10.31 -30.52 -13.08
N ASP A 314 9.30 -30.77 -13.90
CA ASP A 314 9.32 -31.81 -14.91
C ASP A 314 9.71 -31.17 -16.25
N TRP A 315 10.91 -31.49 -16.71
CA TRP A 315 11.45 -30.96 -17.96
C TRP A 315 10.96 -31.77 -19.15
N GLU A 316 10.37 -31.09 -20.12
CA GLU A 316 10.03 -31.63 -21.43
C GLU A 316 11.10 -31.23 -22.44
N SER A 317 11.53 -32.18 -23.27
CA SER A 317 12.53 -31.96 -24.31
C SER A 317 11.88 -31.81 -25.68
N HIS A 318 12.26 -30.78 -26.41
CA HIS A 318 11.81 -30.53 -27.77
C HIS A 318 13.02 -30.26 -28.68
N SER A 319 12.84 -30.43 -29.99
CA SER A 319 13.84 -30.04 -30.98
C SER A 319 13.37 -28.78 -31.71
N GLU A 320 14.17 -27.72 -31.64
CA GLU A 320 13.89 -26.45 -32.32
C GLU A 320 15.08 -26.10 -33.21
N LYS A 321 14.85 -25.98 -34.52
CA LYS A 321 15.90 -25.70 -35.53
C LYS A 321 17.10 -26.67 -35.43
N GLY A 322 16.84 -27.93 -35.09
CA GLY A 322 17.86 -28.98 -34.94
C GLY A 322 18.68 -28.90 -33.65
N GLN A 323 18.30 -28.07 -32.68
CA GLN A 323 18.89 -28.00 -31.36
C GLN A 323 17.90 -28.50 -30.30
N ALA A 324 18.40 -29.23 -29.30
CA ALA A 324 17.58 -29.63 -28.15
C ALA A 324 17.25 -28.38 -27.32
N VAL A 325 15.99 -28.24 -26.92
CA VAL A 325 15.50 -27.19 -26.02
C VAL A 325 14.66 -27.89 -24.96
N PHE A 326 14.84 -27.50 -23.70
CA PHE A 326 14.06 -28.04 -22.59
C PHE A 326 13.13 -26.96 -22.05
N THR A 327 11.88 -27.32 -21.78
CA THR A 327 10.87 -26.43 -21.20
C THR A 327 10.22 -27.07 -20.00
N ALA A 328 9.81 -26.25 -19.04
CA ALA A 328 9.01 -26.69 -17.90
C ALA A 328 8.12 -25.56 -17.41
N ALA A 329 7.04 -25.87 -16.71
CA ALA A 329 6.16 -24.89 -16.11
C ALA A 329 5.94 -25.20 -14.63
N ILE A 330 6.15 -24.20 -13.78
CA ILE A 330 5.81 -24.25 -12.36
C ILE A 330 4.52 -23.47 -12.17
N GLN A 331 3.48 -24.14 -11.70
CA GLN A 331 2.29 -23.48 -11.17
C GLN A 331 2.30 -23.61 -9.65
N VAL A 332 2.01 -22.56 -8.91
CA VAL A 332 2.02 -22.57 -7.44
C VAL A 332 0.99 -21.59 -6.91
N ARG A 333 0.29 -21.97 -5.84
CA ARG A 333 -0.55 -21.03 -5.11
C ARG A 333 0.25 -20.46 -3.94
N VAL A 334 0.32 -19.14 -3.87
CA VAL A 334 1.03 -18.41 -2.81
C VAL A 334 0.03 -17.62 -1.98
N SER A 335 0.09 -17.75 -0.66
CA SER A 335 -0.82 -17.06 0.27
C SER A 335 -0.11 -16.05 1.17
N LEU A 336 -0.87 -15.01 1.54
CA LEU A 336 -0.41 -13.96 2.43
C LEU A 336 -0.38 -14.44 3.88
N PRO A 337 0.71 -14.22 4.63
CA PRO A 337 0.75 -14.53 6.05
C PRO A 337 -0.27 -13.74 6.87
N CYS A 338 -0.87 -14.40 7.87
CA CYS A 338 -1.96 -13.84 8.66
C CYS A 338 -1.58 -12.84 9.77
N HIS A 339 -0.28 -12.64 10.01
CA HIS A 339 0.22 -11.78 11.08
C HIS A 339 0.53 -10.34 10.61
N ARG A 340 0.12 -9.99 9.38
CA ARG A 340 0.34 -8.66 8.78
C ARG A 340 -0.99 -8.12 8.24
N ARG A 341 -1.05 -6.79 8.15
CA ARG A 341 -2.09 -6.10 7.38
C ARG A 341 -1.55 -5.83 5.98
N TYR A 342 -2.43 -5.88 4.99
CA TYR A 342 -2.10 -5.59 3.59
C TYR A 342 -3.04 -4.49 3.09
N PRO A 343 -2.62 -3.22 3.10
CA PRO A 343 -3.37 -2.17 2.43
C PRO A 343 -3.59 -2.54 0.96
N THR A 344 -4.76 -2.23 0.40
CA THR A 344 -4.98 -2.41 -1.04
C THR A 344 -3.96 -1.62 -1.85
N THR A 345 -3.71 -2.05 -3.08
CA THR A 345 -2.94 -1.26 -4.03
C THR A 345 -3.64 0.09 -4.22
N PHE A 346 -2.91 1.20 -4.25
CA PHE A 346 -3.50 2.50 -4.56
C PHE A 346 -2.46 3.48 -5.09
N HIS A 347 -2.91 4.47 -5.84
CA HIS A 347 -2.11 5.61 -6.28
C HIS A 347 -2.82 6.90 -5.92
N SER A 348 -2.19 7.72 -5.07
CA SER A 348 -2.63 9.07 -4.78
C SER A 348 -1.57 10.07 -5.21
N CYS A 349 -1.92 11.37 -5.23
CA CYS A 349 -0.99 12.44 -5.57
C CYS A 349 0.37 12.28 -4.89
N LEU A 350 0.40 12.03 -3.57
CA LEU A 350 1.63 12.08 -2.78
C LEU A 350 2.15 10.71 -2.39
N VAL A 351 1.30 9.70 -2.32
CA VAL A 351 1.65 8.36 -1.84
C VAL A 351 1.05 7.30 -2.76
N SER A 352 1.84 6.31 -3.16
CA SER A 352 1.37 5.10 -3.83
C SER A 352 1.83 3.86 -3.09
N ARG A 353 0.99 2.83 -3.08
CA ARG A 353 1.29 1.52 -2.49
C ARG A 353 1.04 0.46 -3.55
N VAL A 354 2.08 -0.29 -3.91
CA VAL A 354 2.03 -1.37 -4.91
C VAL A 354 2.82 -2.59 -4.44
N TYR A 355 2.66 -3.74 -5.11
CA TYR A 355 3.25 -5.01 -4.70
C TYR A 355 3.89 -5.78 -5.85
N ALA A 356 4.87 -6.61 -5.50
CA ALA A 356 5.43 -7.61 -6.40
C ALA A 356 5.64 -8.95 -5.68
N VAL A 357 5.37 -10.06 -6.35
CA VAL A 357 5.84 -11.38 -5.94
C VAL A 357 7.26 -11.56 -6.44
N LYS A 358 8.22 -11.58 -5.51
CA LYS A 358 9.59 -12.00 -5.78
C LYS A 358 9.69 -13.51 -5.73
N VAL A 359 10.15 -14.08 -6.84
CA VAL A 359 10.45 -15.50 -6.96
C VAL A 359 11.95 -15.68 -7.03
N ASN A 360 12.51 -16.55 -6.19
CA ASN A 360 13.88 -17.02 -6.34
C ASN A 360 13.88 -18.54 -6.54
N LEU A 361 14.32 -18.98 -7.72
CA LEU A 361 14.46 -20.39 -8.06
C LEU A 361 15.92 -20.78 -7.92
N PHE A 362 16.21 -21.69 -6.98
CA PHE A 362 17.54 -22.22 -6.75
C PHE A 362 17.71 -23.52 -7.52
N TYR A 363 18.77 -23.63 -8.30
CA TYR A 363 19.02 -24.78 -9.16
C TYR A 363 20.49 -25.24 -9.10
N ARG A 364 20.71 -26.46 -9.57
CA ARG A 364 22.03 -27.08 -9.72
C ARG A 364 22.24 -27.51 -11.16
N ALA A 365 23.34 -27.08 -11.74
CA ALA A 365 23.77 -27.55 -13.04
C ALA A 365 24.25 -29.00 -12.99
N HIS A 366 23.95 -29.78 -14.02
CA HIS A 366 24.35 -31.19 -14.09
C HIS A 366 25.89 -31.35 -14.04
N GLY A 367 26.37 -32.32 -13.26
CA GLY A 367 27.80 -32.59 -13.06
C GLY A 367 28.54 -31.59 -12.16
N LYS A 368 27.83 -30.68 -11.47
CA LYS A 368 28.39 -29.82 -10.43
C LYS A 368 28.17 -30.47 -9.05
N ALA A 369 29.25 -30.94 -8.41
CA ALA A 369 29.15 -31.66 -7.12
C ALA A 369 28.79 -30.75 -5.93
N ARG A 370 29.16 -29.46 -5.97
CA ARG A 370 28.88 -28.46 -4.92
C ARG A 370 28.52 -27.09 -5.51
N GLY A 371 27.68 -26.35 -4.80
CA GLY A 371 27.29 -24.98 -5.13
C GLY A 371 25.90 -24.89 -5.77
N THR A 372 25.16 -23.86 -5.37
CA THR A 372 23.82 -23.52 -5.87
C THR A 372 23.90 -22.28 -6.74
N SER A 373 23.06 -22.24 -7.77
CA SER A 373 22.84 -21.06 -8.60
C SER A 373 21.37 -20.64 -8.43
N SER A 374 21.05 -19.38 -8.72
CA SER A 374 19.66 -18.91 -8.63
C SER A 374 19.28 -18.07 -9.84
N ILE A 375 18.00 -18.08 -10.19
CA ILE A 375 17.37 -17.16 -11.12
C ILE A 375 16.16 -16.54 -10.42
N SER A 376 15.89 -15.26 -10.70
CA SER A 376 14.93 -14.48 -9.93
C SER A 376 13.98 -13.72 -10.83
N LEU A 377 12.72 -13.62 -10.41
CA LEU A 377 11.68 -12.80 -11.03
C LEU A 377 11.10 -11.85 -9.99
N SER A 378 10.57 -10.71 -10.43
CA SER A 378 9.84 -9.74 -9.62
C SER A 378 8.55 -9.42 -10.36
N VAL A 379 7.49 -10.15 -10.07
CA VAL A 379 6.24 -10.12 -10.83
C VAL A 379 5.28 -9.15 -10.15
N PRO A 380 4.76 -8.10 -10.82
CA PRO A 380 3.77 -7.22 -10.23
C PRO A 380 2.54 -8.01 -9.80
N VAL A 381 1.93 -7.64 -8.69
CA VAL A 381 0.66 -8.20 -8.22
C VAL A 381 -0.15 -7.11 -7.56
N GLU A 382 -1.47 -7.16 -7.74
CA GLU A 382 -2.39 -6.23 -7.11
C GLU A 382 -3.00 -6.83 -5.85
N ILE A 383 -3.27 -5.99 -4.85
CA ILE A 383 -4.05 -6.36 -3.68
C ILE A 383 -5.37 -5.57 -3.75
N CYS A 384 -6.48 -6.28 -3.80
CA CYS A 384 -7.83 -5.76 -4.01
C CYS A 384 -8.72 -6.13 -2.80
N ALA A 385 -9.86 -5.45 -2.60
CA ALA A 385 -10.72 -5.64 -1.41
C ALA A 385 -12.20 -5.35 -1.65
#